data_AF-A0A2T2TG40-F1
#
_entry.id   AF-A0A2T2TG40-F1
#
_cell.length_a   1.000
_cell.length_b   1.000
_cell.length_c   1.000
_cell.angle_alpha   90.00
_cell.angle_beta   90.00
_cell.angle_gamma   90.00
#
_symmetry.space_group_name_H-M   'P 1'
#
loop_
_entity.id
_entity.type
_entity.pdbx_description
1 polymer ?
#
loop_
_entity_poly.entity_id
_entity_poly.type
_entity_poly.pdbx_seq_one_letter_code
_entity_poly.pdbx_strand_id
1 'polypeptide(L)'
;AGKTGTTDRSADTWFMLMHPDLVSGAWIGFNDQRLTFRTSFWGQGAHTALFLVGDYYQRITETDDVSLSDASFPLVEGFGAPEDTTEAEDGGGIGW
;
A
#
# COMPACT_ATOMS: atom_id res chain seq x y z
N ALA A 1 -3.17 -6.33 -5.14
CA ALA A 1 -3.29 -4.87 -4.90
C ALA A 1 -2.02 -4.34 -4.24
N GLY A 2 -1.77 -3.03 -4.24
CA GLY A 2 -0.62 -2.47 -3.54
C GLY A 2 -0.71 -0.97 -3.30
N LYS A 3 0.05 -0.47 -2.33
CA LYS A 3 0.04 0.94 -1.92
C LYS A 3 1.46 1.43 -1.65
N THR A 4 1.78 2.59 -2.22
CA THR A 4 2.99 3.35 -1.90
C THR A 4 2.77 4.25 -0.70
N GLY A 5 3.84 4.54 0.04
CA GLY A 5 3.87 5.70 0.91
C GLY A 5 5.26 6.30 1.00
N THR A 6 5.27 7.58 1.37
CA THR A 6 6.44 8.45 1.41
C THR A 6 6.23 9.40 2.58
N THR A 7 7.21 9.54 3.47
CA THR A 7 7.17 10.60 4.50
C THR A 7 7.40 11.98 3.89
N ASP A 8 6.94 13.02 4.56
CA ASP A 8 7.28 14.40 4.22
C ASP A 8 8.79 14.60 4.06
N ARG A 9 9.18 15.41 3.07
CA ARG A 9 10.57 15.66 2.65
C ARG A 9 11.33 14.44 2.11
N SER A 10 10.64 13.34 1.79
CA SER A 10 11.26 12.15 1.19
C SER A 10 12.40 11.57 2.04
N ALA A 11 12.21 11.52 3.36
CA ALA A 11 13.15 10.84 4.27
C ALA A 11 13.05 9.31 4.14
N ASP A 12 11.81 8.82 4.10
CA ASP A 12 11.46 7.42 4.10
C ASP A 12 10.45 7.10 2.99
N THR A 13 10.57 5.89 2.46
CA THR A 13 9.69 5.36 1.43
C THR A 13 9.27 3.93 1.76
N TRP A 14 8.04 3.55 1.44
CA TRP A 14 7.58 2.18 1.59
C TRP A 14 6.62 1.77 0.48
N PHE A 15 6.53 0.45 0.29
CA PHE A 15 5.53 -0.17 -0.56
C PHE A 15 4.98 -1.41 0.14
N MET A 16 3.66 -1.54 0.13
CA MET A 16 2.94 -2.71 0.62
C MET A 16 2.22 -3.37 -0.54
N LEU A 17 2.53 -4.64 -0.81
CA LEU A 17 1.82 -5.53 -1.70
C LEU A 17 0.83 -6.38 -0.90
N MET A 18 -0.37 -6.53 -1.41
CA MET A 18 -1.42 -7.36 -0.83
C MET A 18 -1.97 -8.33 -1.89
N HIS A 19 -1.77 -9.62 -1.64
CA HIS A 19 -2.36 -10.79 -2.28
C HIS A 19 -3.18 -11.55 -1.22
N PRO A 20 -4.28 -12.24 -1.57
CA PRO A 20 -5.09 -12.98 -0.58
C PRO A 20 -4.27 -13.95 0.29
N ASP A 21 -3.26 -14.59 -0.31
CA ASP A 21 -2.39 -15.54 0.41
C ASP A 21 -1.11 -14.91 0.97
N LEU A 22 -0.79 -13.68 0.59
CA LEU A 22 0.49 -13.07 0.92
C LEU A 22 0.42 -11.54 1.02
N VAL A 23 0.90 -11.04 2.15
CA VAL A 23 1.23 -9.62 2.31
C VAL A 23 2.74 -9.49 2.40
N SER A 24 3.32 -8.66 1.53
CA SER A 24 4.75 -8.36 1.54
C SER A 24 4.97 -6.86 1.45
N GLY A 25 5.98 -6.35 2.13
CA GLY A 25 6.28 -4.92 2.08
C GLY A 25 7.73 -4.64 2.43
N ALA A 26 8.18 -3.46 2.00
CA ALA A 26 9.50 -2.98 2.31
C ALA A 26 9.45 -1.50 2.68
N TRP A 27 10.29 -1.13 3.63
CA TRP A 27 10.65 0.23 3.95
C TRP A 27 12.10 0.48 3.51
N ILE A 28 12.35 1.63 2.90
CA ILE A 28 13.67 2.09 2.50
C ILE A 28 13.85 3.51 2.99
N GLY A 29 14.91 3.72 3.75
CA GLY A 29 15.31 5.01 4.34
C GLY A 29 16.74 4.94 4.88
N PHE A 30 17.09 5.91 5.71
CA PHE A 30 18.40 6.01 6.33
C PHE A 30 18.30 5.81 7.85
N ASN A 31 19.38 5.30 8.46
CA ASN A 31 19.46 5.22 9.93
C ASN A 31 19.41 6.60 10.60
N ASP A 32 19.91 7.63 9.91
CA ASP A 32 19.77 9.02 10.34
C ASP A 32 18.65 9.70 9.55
N GLN A 33 17.53 9.96 10.25
CA GLN A 33 16.30 10.54 9.68
C GLN A 33 16.47 11.99 9.17
N ARG A 34 17.63 12.62 9.42
CA ARG A 34 17.96 13.93 8.84
C ARG A 34 18.39 13.82 7.38
N LEU A 35 18.84 12.64 6.96
CA LEU A 35 19.16 12.36 5.57
C LEU A 35 17.87 12.07 4.80
N THR A 36 17.75 12.70 3.63
CA THR A 36 16.60 12.50 2.75
C THR A 36 17.07 12.22 1.34
N PHE A 37 16.19 11.62 0.53
CA PHE A 37 16.46 11.46 -0.90
C PHE A 37 16.63 12.85 -1.54
N ARG A 38 17.74 13.03 -2.28
CA ARG A 38 18.12 14.32 -2.88
C ARG A 38 17.14 14.85 -3.92
N THR A 39 16.31 13.99 -4.50
CA THR A 39 15.33 14.38 -5.52
C THR A 39 13.97 13.78 -5.21
N SER A 40 12.91 14.49 -5.59
CA SER A 40 11.54 14.01 -5.46
C SER A 40 11.30 12.71 -6.22
N PHE A 41 12.01 12.49 -7.33
CA PHE A 41 11.98 11.26 -8.12
C PHE A 41 12.34 10.02 -7.27
N TRP A 42 13.49 10.04 -6.59
CA TRP A 42 13.90 8.95 -5.71
C TRP A 42 13.16 8.94 -4.38
N GLY A 43 12.54 10.06 -4.02
CA GLY A 43 11.72 10.18 -2.82
C GLY A 43 10.35 9.52 -2.89
N GLN A 44 9.94 8.95 -4.02
CA GLN A 44 8.66 8.25 -4.15
C GLN A 44 8.85 6.75 -3.87
N GLY A 45 7.97 6.16 -3.05
CA GLY A 45 7.97 4.71 -2.85
C GLY A 45 7.80 3.88 -4.13
N ALA A 46 7.22 4.45 -5.20
CA ALA A 46 7.12 3.83 -6.52
C ALA A 46 8.48 3.69 -7.23
N HIS A 47 9.47 4.52 -6.90
CA HIS A 47 10.80 4.50 -7.52
C HIS A 47 11.87 3.84 -6.64
N THR A 48 11.49 3.37 -5.44
CA THR A 48 12.39 2.72 -4.48
C THR A 48 11.80 1.39 -4.00
N ALA A 49 10.97 1.41 -2.97
CA ALA A 49 10.46 0.23 -2.26
C ALA A 49 9.64 -0.70 -3.15
N LEU A 50 8.94 -0.17 -4.17
CA LEU A 50 8.21 -0.98 -5.14
C LEU A 50 9.10 -1.96 -5.89
N PHE A 51 10.30 -1.56 -6.31
CA PHE A 51 11.19 -2.45 -7.07
C PHE A 51 11.66 -3.63 -6.23
N LEU A 52 11.97 -3.39 -4.95
CA LEU A 52 12.39 -4.46 -4.03
C LEU A 52 11.26 -5.46 -3.78
N VAL A 53 10.05 -4.96 -3.49
CA VAL A 53 8.89 -5.83 -3.24
C VAL A 53 8.49 -6.58 -4.52
N GLY A 54 8.56 -5.93 -5.68
CA GLY A 54 8.21 -6.54 -6.97
C GLY A 54 9.19 -7.63 -7.39
N ASP A 55 10.49 -7.46 -7.16
CA ASP A 55 11.51 -8.50 -7.39
C ASP A 55 11.33 -9.68 -6.43
N TYR A 56 11.10 -9.41 -5.14
CA TYR A 56 10.77 -10.46 -4.18
C TYR A 56 9.54 -11.26 -4.60
N TYR A 57 8.46 -10.58 -4.98
CA TYR A 57 7.21 -11.23 -5.39
C TYR A 57 7.38 -12.09 -6.65
N GLN A 58 8.14 -11.63 -7.65
CA GLN A 58 8.44 -12.44 -8.84
C GLN A 58 9.19 -13.73 -8.48
N ARG A 59 10.22 -13.62 -7.65
CA ARG A 59 11.04 -14.79 -7.26
C ARG A 59 10.24 -15.85 -6.51
N ILE A 60 9.34 -15.43 -5.61
CA ILE A 60 8.50 -16.40 -4.89
C ILE A 60 7.42 -17.03 -5.77
N THR A 61 6.95 -16.34 -6.81
CA THR A 61 5.98 -16.93 -7.76
C THR A 61 6.64 -17.94 -8.71
N GLU A 62 7.96 -17.85 -8.87
CA GLU A 62 8.75 -18.75 -9.73
C GLU A 62 9.29 -19.97 -8.97
N THR A 63 9.20 -20.00 -7.64
CA THR A 63 9.73 -21.10 -6.82
C THR A 63 8.65 -22.12 -6.47
N ASP A 64 9.01 -23.40 -6.46
CA ASP A 64 8.08 -24.48 -6.11
C ASP A 64 7.83 -24.58 -4.58
N ASP A 65 8.61 -23.88 -3.76
CA ASP A 65 8.49 -23.90 -2.29
C ASP A 65 7.24 -23.15 -1.78
N VAL A 66 6.70 -22.22 -2.57
CA VAL A 66 5.56 -21.37 -2.18
C VAL A 66 4.51 -21.36 -3.28
N SER A 67 3.36 -22.00 -3.04
CA SER A 67 2.23 -21.94 -3.95
C SER A 67 1.31 -20.78 -3.58
N LEU A 68 1.23 -19.77 -4.46
CA LEU A 68 0.24 -18.69 -4.37
C LEU A 68 -0.93 -19.04 -5.28
N SER A 69 -2.16 -18.97 -4.77
CA SER A 69 -3.35 -19.26 -5.55
C SER A 69 -3.71 -18.08 -6.47
N ASP A 70 -4.40 -18.36 -7.57
CA ASP A 70 -5.02 -17.31 -8.39
C ASP A 70 -6.32 -16.83 -7.71
N ALA A 71 -6.16 -16.04 -6.63
CA ALA A 71 -7.24 -15.62 -5.74
C ALA A 71 -7.56 -14.14 -5.85
N SER A 72 -8.83 -13.81 -5.59
CA SER A 72 -9.33 -12.44 -5.45
C SER A 72 -9.78 -12.17 -4.02
N PHE A 73 -9.66 -10.93 -3.56
CA PHE A 73 -10.21 -10.55 -2.26
C PHE A 73 -11.73 -10.75 -2.26
N PRO A 74 -12.30 -11.40 -1.23
CA PRO A 74 -13.74 -11.57 -1.15
C PRO A 74 -14.43 -10.22 -0.97
N LEU A 75 -15.59 -10.06 -1.61
CA LEU A 75 -16.49 -8.98 -1.26
C LEU A 75 -17.07 -9.26 0.13
N VAL A 76 -17.11 -8.23 0.98
CA VAL A 76 -17.77 -8.33 2.28
C VAL A 76 -19.29 -8.42 2.03
N GLU A 77 -19.96 -9.41 2.62
CA GLU A 77 -21.41 -9.49 2.57
C GLU A 77 -22.04 -8.23 3.18
N GLY A 78 -23.00 -7.63 2.47
CA GLY A 78 -23.65 -6.39 2.93
C GLY A 78 -22.90 -5.10 2.64
N PHE A 79 -21.81 -5.12 1.85
CA PHE A 79 -21.17 -3.91 1.32
C PHE A 79 -22.05 -3.27 0.22
N GLY A 80 -23.15 -2.64 0.63
CA GLY A 80 -24.02 -1.82 -0.23
C GLY A 80 -23.50 -0.40 -0.35
N ALA A 81 -24.16 0.41 -1.18
CA ALA A 81 -23.95 1.86 -1.16
C ALA A 81 -24.11 2.38 0.28
N PRO A 82 -23.37 3.43 0.69
CA PRO A 82 -23.57 4.06 1.98
C PRO A 82 -25.07 4.28 2.22
N GLU A 83 -25.51 4.06 3.46
CA GLU A 83 -26.86 4.48 3.85
C GLU A 83 -27.02 5.95 3.44
N ASP A 84 -28.09 6.26 2.70
CA ASP A 84 -28.32 7.61 2.23
C ASP A 84 -28.70 8.49 3.43
N THR A 85 -27.69 9.13 4.04
CA THR A 85 -27.88 9.99 5.19
C THR A 85 -28.37 11.39 4.80
N THR A 86 -28.80 11.61 3.55
CA THR A 86 -29.30 12.93 3.13
C THR A 86 -30.67 13.28 3.70
N GLU A 87 -31.37 12.33 4.32
CA GLU A 87 -32.61 12.56 5.07
C GLU A 87 -32.43 12.70 6.59
N ALA A 88 -31.19 12.76 7.10
CA ALA A 88 -30.96 13.06 8.51
C ALA A 88 -31.31 14.53 8.79
N GLU A 89 -32.49 14.75 9.38
CA GLU A 89 -32.96 16.05 9.84
C GLU A 89 -31.93 16.72 10.78
N ASP A 90 -31.45 17.88 10.33
CA ASP A 90 -31.02 19.06 11.08
C ASP A 90 -29.85 18.92 12.10
N GLY A 91 -28.68 19.48 11.72
CA GLY A 91 -27.83 20.19 12.69
C GLY A 91 -26.48 19.59 13.10
N GLY A 92 -25.91 18.62 12.39
CA GLY A 92 -24.59 18.06 12.74
C GLY A 92 -23.72 17.76 11.54
N GLY A 93 -23.07 18.78 10.99
CA GLY A 93 -22.12 18.60 9.89
C GLY A 93 -20.96 17.69 10.31
N ILE A 94 -20.86 16.52 9.68
CA ILE A 94 -19.63 15.73 9.65
C ILE A 94 -19.24 15.61 8.18
N GLY A 95 -18.22 16.36 7.81
CA GLY A 95 -17.74 16.47 6.43
C GLY A 95 -16.86 15.29 6.00
N TRP A 96 -16.52 15.34 4.71
CA TRP A 96 -15.27 14.84 4.15
C TRP A 96 -14.39 16.03 3.77
#